data_AF-A0ABD1QV53-F1
#
_entry.id   AF-A0ABD1QV53-F1
#
_cell.length_a   1.000
_cell.length_b   1.000
_cell.length_c   1.000
_cell.angle_alpha   90.00
_cell.angle_beta   90.00
_cell.angle_gamma   90.00
#
_symmetry.space_group_name_H-M   'P 1'
#
loop_
_entity.id
_entity.type
_entity.pdbx_description
1 polymer ?
#
loop_
_entity_poly.entity_id
_entity_poly.type
_entity_poly.pdbx_seq_one_letter_code
_entity_poly.pdbx_strand_id
1 'polypeptide(L)'
;MGIPVVSTLIGMGFYPCLDEDFSLQMLGMNGTVYANYTVDKSDLLLAFGVRFDDHVIGKFGAFASRAKIVHNDIDFAEIGKNKILHLSTCVDIKLALEGLNSILEDKGREEKLRLDFLAWRQELKEQKTNYPLSCKSFEDAIPPQYAIRAWILGIDTKLPWKEDFFVRMLSNLDSSNCVFSRSRRLIPKGVKWGLIFFIF
;
A
#
# COMPACT_ATOMS: atom_id res chain seq x y z
N MET A 1 5.45 12.09 6.01
CA MET A 1 6.58 11.13 5.83
C MET A 1 6.73 10.86 4.34
N GLY A 2 7.94 10.89 3.76
CA GLY A 2 8.13 10.68 2.32
C GLY A 2 8.33 9.21 1.90
N ILE A 3 7.56 8.30 2.51
CA ILE A 3 7.70 6.85 2.31
C ILE A 3 6.81 6.42 1.14
N PRO A 4 7.30 5.60 0.19
CA PRO A 4 6.48 5.09 -0.90
C PRO A 4 5.43 4.09 -0.40
N VAL A 5 4.25 4.13 -1.02
CA VAL A 5 3.07 3.38 -0.61
C VAL A 5 2.73 2.35 -1.67
N VAL A 6 2.67 1.08 -1.28
CA VAL A 6 2.05 0.01 -2.05
C VAL A 6 0.73 -0.40 -1.39
N SER A 7 -0.25 -0.72 -2.22
CA SER A 7 -1.55 -1.21 -1.76
C SER A 7 -1.73 -2.65 -2.19
N THR A 8 -2.51 -3.41 -1.44
CA THR A 8 -3.05 -4.68 -1.96
C THR A 8 -4.36 -4.43 -2.71
N LEU A 9 -4.92 -5.48 -3.32
CA LEU A 9 -6.21 -5.38 -4.01
C LEU A 9 -7.31 -4.81 -3.10
N ILE A 10 -7.37 -5.30 -1.86
CA ILE A 10 -8.37 -4.87 -0.87
C ILE A 10 -8.00 -3.50 -0.29
N GLY A 11 -6.71 -3.21 -0.17
CA GLY A 11 -6.22 -1.90 0.29
C GLY A 11 -6.28 -0.78 -0.75
N MET A 12 -6.80 -1.02 -1.96
CA MET A 12 -6.94 0.04 -2.96
C MET A 12 -7.98 1.07 -2.53
N GLY A 13 -7.60 2.35 -2.55
CA GLY A 13 -8.47 3.46 -2.15
C GLY A 13 -8.12 4.06 -0.78
N PHE A 14 -7.37 3.37 0.07
CA PHE A 14 -6.88 3.93 1.34
C PHE A 14 -5.81 5.01 1.15
N TYR A 15 -5.01 4.89 0.09
CA TYR A 15 -4.09 5.93 -0.36
C TYR A 15 -4.48 6.36 -1.79
N PRO A 16 -4.39 7.66 -2.14
CA PRO A 16 -4.73 8.13 -3.47
C PRO A 16 -3.93 7.40 -4.57
N CYS A 17 -4.59 6.54 -5.34
CA CYS A 17 -3.93 5.74 -6.38
C CYS A 17 -3.33 6.58 -7.52
N LEU A 18 -3.85 7.80 -7.72
CA LEU A 18 -3.41 8.76 -8.74
C LEU A 18 -2.24 9.64 -8.28
N ASP A 19 -1.79 9.52 -7.02
CA ASP A 19 -0.59 10.20 -6.55
C ASP A 19 0.65 9.58 -7.22
N GLU A 20 1.22 10.29 -8.19
CA GLU A 20 2.35 9.75 -8.95
C GLU A 20 3.66 9.67 -8.15
N ASP A 21 3.80 10.47 -7.11
CA ASP A 21 5.04 10.65 -6.36
C ASP A 21 5.24 9.58 -5.28
N PHE A 22 4.14 9.15 -4.64
CA PHE A 22 4.20 8.18 -3.53
C PHE A 22 3.44 6.89 -3.81
N SER A 23 2.43 6.88 -4.68
CA SER A 23 1.68 5.66 -4.98
C SER A 23 2.40 4.77 -5.99
N LEU A 24 2.62 3.53 -5.56
CA LEU A 24 3.15 2.44 -6.36
C LEU A 24 2.07 1.45 -6.81
N GLN A 25 0.79 1.80 -6.58
CA GLN A 25 -0.37 0.99 -6.95
C GLN A 25 -0.35 -0.41 -6.31
N MET A 26 -0.91 -1.40 -7.00
CA MET A 26 -1.20 -2.72 -6.45
C MET A 26 0.03 -3.62 -6.42
N LEU A 27 0.27 -4.27 -5.28
CA LEU A 27 1.23 -5.36 -5.07
C LEU A 27 0.57 -6.73 -5.34
N GLY A 28 1.35 -7.70 -5.82
CA GLY A 28 0.95 -9.11 -5.87
C GLY A 28 1.13 -9.74 -7.26
N MET A 29 0.49 -10.90 -7.47
CA MET A 29 0.62 -11.68 -8.71
C MET A 29 0.20 -10.91 -9.97
N ASN A 30 -0.84 -10.09 -9.87
CA ASN A 30 -1.30 -9.16 -10.92
C ASN A 30 -0.98 -7.70 -10.60
N GLY A 31 -0.04 -7.47 -9.69
CA GLY A 31 0.41 -6.15 -9.27
C GLY A 31 1.36 -5.51 -10.27
N THR A 32 1.75 -4.27 -9.99
CA THR A 32 2.75 -3.57 -10.79
C THR A 32 4.14 -4.12 -10.52
N VAL A 33 4.99 -4.13 -11.55
CA VAL A 33 6.38 -4.59 -11.44
C VAL A 33 7.12 -3.75 -10.39
N TYR A 34 6.90 -2.44 -10.40
CA TYR A 34 7.54 -1.53 -9.46
C TYR A 34 7.05 -1.72 -8.01
N ALA A 35 5.79 -2.06 -7.75
CA ALA A 35 5.34 -2.42 -6.39
C ALA A 35 6.04 -3.68 -5.87
N ASN A 36 6.09 -4.73 -6.68
CA ASN A 36 6.77 -5.98 -6.34
C ASN A 36 8.28 -5.74 -6.12
N TYR A 37 8.91 -4.90 -6.96
CA TYR A 37 10.30 -4.48 -6.81
C TYR A 37 10.54 -3.74 -5.49
N THR A 38 9.67 -2.78 -5.13
CA THR A 38 9.77 -2.03 -3.87
C THR A 38 9.79 -2.96 -2.67
N VAL A 39 8.90 -3.96 -2.64
CA VAL A 39 8.83 -4.89 -1.51
C VAL A 39 10.05 -5.82 -1.48
N ASP A 40 10.53 -6.32 -2.63
CA ASP A 40 11.75 -7.16 -2.68
C ASP A 40 13.03 -6.42 -2.24
N LYS A 41 13.13 -5.13 -2.57
CA LYS A 41 14.32 -4.30 -2.32
C LYS A 41 14.24 -3.44 -1.05
N SER A 42 13.09 -3.43 -0.39
CA SER A 42 12.93 -2.79 0.92
C SER A 42 13.77 -3.49 1.99
N ASP A 43 14.27 -2.72 2.94
CA ASP A 43 14.91 -3.24 4.15
C ASP A 43 14.01 -3.09 5.40
N LEU A 44 12.90 -2.36 5.27
CA LEU A 44 11.84 -2.28 6.25
C LEU A 44 10.49 -2.23 5.56
N LEU A 45 9.66 -3.19 5.93
CA LEU A 45 8.30 -3.33 5.48
C LEU A 45 7.35 -2.97 6.61
N LEU A 46 6.63 -1.87 6.44
CA LEU A 46 5.55 -1.49 7.32
C LEU A 46 4.25 -2.08 6.79
N ALA A 47 3.84 -3.18 7.39
CA ALA A 47 2.67 -3.96 7.05
C ALA A 47 1.51 -3.52 7.94
N PHE A 48 0.66 -2.65 7.42
CA PHE A 48 -0.44 -2.05 8.17
C PHE A 48 -1.75 -2.63 7.69
N GLY A 49 -2.46 -3.33 8.59
CA GLY A 49 -3.73 -4.04 8.39
C GLY A 49 -3.67 -5.23 7.43
N VAL A 50 -2.46 -5.67 7.02
CA VAL A 50 -2.26 -6.72 6.02
C VAL A 50 -2.38 -8.12 6.60
N ARG A 51 -3.12 -8.97 5.90
CA ARG A 51 -2.94 -10.42 6.02
C ARG A 51 -1.98 -10.87 4.95
N PHE A 52 -0.96 -11.61 5.38
CA PHE A 52 0.07 -12.11 4.48
C PHE A 52 -0.46 -13.33 3.70
N ASP A 53 -1.38 -13.09 2.78
CA ASP A 53 -2.05 -14.12 1.97
C ASP A 53 -1.15 -14.62 0.81
N ASP A 54 -1.24 -15.91 0.51
CA ASP A 54 -0.52 -16.63 -0.54
C ASP A 54 -0.67 -15.95 -1.91
N HIS A 55 -1.83 -15.36 -2.22
CA HIS A 55 -2.10 -14.71 -3.51
C HIS A 55 -1.29 -13.42 -3.73
N VAL A 56 -0.84 -12.79 -2.65
CA VAL A 56 -0.02 -11.55 -2.70
C VAL A 56 1.46 -11.88 -2.66
N ILE A 57 1.83 -12.96 -1.97
CA ILE A 57 3.20 -13.24 -1.54
C ILE A 57 3.90 -14.27 -2.44
N GLY A 58 3.12 -15.14 -3.10
CA GLY A 58 3.65 -16.25 -3.88
C GLY A 58 4.49 -17.16 -2.99
N LYS A 59 5.82 -17.07 -3.09
CA LYS A 59 6.73 -17.86 -2.24
C LYS A 59 7.08 -17.11 -0.96
N PHE A 60 6.51 -17.56 0.16
CA PHE A 60 6.79 -17.01 1.49
C PHE A 60 8.29 -16.81 1.75
N GLY A 61 9.17 -17.76 1.47
CA GLY A 61 10.60 -17.59 1.73
C GLY A 61 11.29 -16.46 0.94
N ALA A 62 10.79 -16.09 -0.24
CA ALA A 62 11.40 -15.07 -1.09
C ALA A 62 10.87 -13.66 -0.78
N PHE A 63 9.60 -13.56 -0.36
CA PHE A 63 8.94 -12.29 -0.12
C PHE A 63 9.60 -11.48 0.99
N ALA A 64 10.01 -10.24 0.69
CA ALA A 64 10.63 -9.32 1.62
C ALA A 64 11.78 -9.96 2.43
N SER A 65 12.57 -10.84 1.79
CA SER A 65 13.60 -11.66 2.46
C SER A 65 14.69 -10.85 3.16
N ARG A 66 14.93 -9.62 2.70
CA ARG A 66 15.91 -8.68 3.26
C ARG A 66 15.29 -7.66 4.22
N ALA A 67 13.97 -7.62 4.33
CA ALA A 67 13.27 -6.57 5.07
C ALA A 67 13.01 -6.98 6.52
N LYS A 68 13.18 -6.02 7.42
CA LYS A 68 12.56 -6.06 8.74
C LYS A 68 11.07 -5.84 8.56
N ILE A 69 10.23 -6.67 9.16
CA ILE A 69 8.78 -6.57 8.99
C ILE A 69 8.17 -6.05 10.28
N VAL A 70 7.49 -4.91 10.19
CA VAL A 70 6.65 -4.34 11.26
C VAL A 70 5.21 -4.57 10.85
N HIS A 71 4.48 -5.39 11.60
CA HIS A 71 3.11 -5.75 11.26
C HIS A 71 2.12 -5.22 12.29
N ASN A 72 1.14 -4.46 11.85
CA ASN A 72 0.02 -4.03 12.67
C ASN A 72 -1.25 -4.68 12.13
N ASP A 73 -1.92 -5.44 12.99
CA ASP A 73 -3.24 -6.01 12.72
C ASP A 73 -4.11 -5.82 13.97
N ILE A 74 -5.43 -5.86 13.80
CA ILE A 74 -6.35 -5.92 14.93
C ILE A 74 -6.56 -7.36 15.41
N ASP A 75 -6.37 -8.33 14.51
CA ASP A 75 -6.48 -9.75 14.81
C ASP A 75 -5.13 -10.35 15.21
N PHE A 76 -5.05 -10.79 16.47
CA PHE A 76 -3.85 -11.43 17.01
C PHE A 76 -3.50 -12.74 16.29
N ALA A 77 -4.49 -13.46 15.75
CA ALA A 77 -4.27 -14.75 15.10
C ALA A 77 -3.50 -14.63 13.76
N GLU A 78 -3.54 -13.46 13.13
CA GLU A 78 -2.84 -13.20 11.87
C GLU A 78 -1.39 -12.74 12.08
N ILE A 79 -1.06 -12.27 13.29
CA ILE A 79 0.29 -11.84 13.65
C ILE A 79 1.21 -13.07 13.77
N GLY A 80 2.18 -13.17 12.87
CA GLY A 80 3.21 -14.21 12.92
C GLY A 80 2.81 -15.55 12.30
N LYS A 81 1.62 -15.63 11.70
CA LYS A 81 1.06 -16.86 11.11
C LYS A 81 1.85 -17.33 9.88
N ASN A 82 2.01 -16.44 8.90
CA ASN A 82 2.62 -16.78 7.60
C ASN A 82 4.05 -16.25 7.44
N LYS A 83 4.47 -15.31 8.31
CA LYS A 83 5.77 -14.66 8.24
C LYS A 83 6.33 -14.40 9.63
N ILE A 84 7.64 -14.60 9.77
CA ILE A 84 8.38 -14.20 10.98
C ILE A 84 8.47 -12.67 10.99
N LEU A 85 7.92 -12.09 12.05
CA LEU A 85 7.84 -10.63 12.22
C LEU A 85 8.96 -10.16 13.13
N HIS A 86 9.44 -8.93 12.89
CA HIS A 86 10.45 -8.31 13.74
C HIS A 86 9.80 -7.49 14.85
N LEU A 87 8.71 -6.79 14.51
CA LEU A 87 7.88 -6.06 15.45
C LEU A 87 6.43 -6.25 15.04
N SER A 88 5.55 -6.35 16.03
CA SER A 88 4.13 -6.43 15.79
C SER A 88 3.33 -5.63 16.81
N THR A 89 2.23 -5.03 16.37
CA THR A 89 1.30 -4.32 17.24
C THR A 89 -0.12 -4.80 16.97
N CYS A 90 -0.79 -5.26 18.03
CA CYS A 90 -2.19 -5.67 17.98
C CYS A 90 -3.08 -4.48 18.41
N VAL A 91 -3.39 -3.59 17.49
CA VAL A 91 -4.16 -2.37 17.79
C VAL A 91 -4.82 -1.86 16.51
N ASP A 92 -5.94 -1.15 16.67
CA ASP A 92 -6.55 -0.39 15.57
C ASP A 92 -5.50 0.49 14.88
N ILE A 93 -5.39 0.32 13.57
CA ILE A 93 -4.48 1.03 12.69
C ILE A 93 -4.65 2.54 12.76
N LYS A 94 -5.87 3.04 12.95
CA LYS A 94 -6.14 4.47 13.09
C LYS A 94 -5.40 5.03 14.31
N LEU A 95 -5.53 4.35 15.46
CA LEU A 95 -4.86 4.73 16.70
C LEU A 95 -3.34 4.57 16.59
N ALA A 96 -2.87 3.53 15.89
CA ALA A 96 -1.44 3.33 15.63
C ALA A 96 -0.85 4.48 14.81
N LEU A 97 -1.52 4.89 13.73
CA LEU A 97 -1.10 5.97 12.86
C LEU A 97 -1.18 7.33 13.56
N GLU A 98 -2.24 7.61 14.33
CA GLU A 98 -2.34 8.82 15.16
C GLU A 98 -1.17 8.93 16.14
N GLY A 99 -0.85 7.84 16.84
CA GLY A 99 0.30 7.78 17.75
C GLY A 99 1.64 7.95 17.04
N LEU A 100 1.82 7.33 15.87
CA LEU A 100 3.01 7.50 15.03
C LEU A 100 3.15 8.95 14.56
N ASN A 101 2.08 9.57 14.07
CA ASN A 101 2.07 10.95 13.60
C ASN A 101 2.46 11.91 14.72
N SER A 102 1.87 11.78 15.91
CA SER A 102 2.25 12.59 17.08
C SER A 102 3.74 12.48 17.41
N ILE A 103 4.29 11.25 17.46
CA ILE A 103 5.72 11.05 17.74
C ILE A 103 6.61 11.67 16.65
N LEU A 104 6.19 11.58 15.39
CA LEU A 104 6.94 12.11 14.25
C LEU A 104 6.91 13.63 14.21
N GLU A 105 5.78 14.25 14.54
CA GLU A 105 5.67 15.70 14.67
C GLU A 105 6.55 16.22 15.80
N ASP A 106 6.49 15.60 16.98
CA ASP A 106 7.29 16.00 18.14
C ASP A 106 8.79 15.90 17.83
N LYS A 107 9.23 14.76 17.28
CA LYS A 107 10.64 14.55 16.92
C LYS A 107 11.11 15.31 15.69
N GLY A 108 10.18 15.67 14.80
CA GLY A 108 10.43 16.52 13.64
C GLY A 108 10.68 17.97 14.06
N ARG A 109 9.89 18.48 15.03
CA ARG A 109 10.10 19.81 15.63
C ARG A 109 11.43 19.92 16.38
N GLU A 110 11.89 18.82 16.97
CA GLU A 110 13.19 18.76 17.66
C GLU A 110 14.40 18.60 16.69
N GLU A 111 14.19 18.56 15.37
CA GLU A 111 15.19 18.21 14.33
C GLU A 111 15.92 16.86 14.53
N LYS A 112 15.54 16.07 15.54
CA LYS A 112 16.20 14.80 15.88
C LYS A 112 15.98 13.72 14.83
N LEU A 113 14.99 13.88 13.93
CA LEU A 113 14.63 12.88 12.92
C LEU A 113 14.44 13.53 11.54
N ARG A 114 15.51 13.58 10.74
CA ARG A 114 15.43 13.83 9.29
C ARG A 114 15.28 12.50 8.57
N LEU A 115 14.11 12.30 7.96
CA LEU A 115 13.82 11.18 7.09
C LEU A 115 14.01 11.63 5.64
N ASP A 116 15.09 11.18 5.01
CA ASP A 116 15.31 11.40 3.59
C ASP A 116 15.23 10.07 2.83
N PHE A 117 14.32 10.04 1.87
CA PHE A 117 14.10 8.90 0.97
C PHE A 117 14.16 9.33 -0.50
N LEU A 118 14.75 10.50 -0.81
CA LEU A 118 14.82 11.03 -2.17
C LEU A 118 15.48 10.04 -3.14
N ALA A 119 16.65 9.51 -2.78
CA ALA A 119 17.37 8.54 -3.62
C ALA A 119 16.54 7.28 -3.88
N TRP A 120 15.82 6.79 -2.86
CA TRP A 120 14.95 5.62 -3.00
C TRP A 120 13.74 5.92 -3.90
N ARG A 121 13.09 7.07 -3.71
CA ARG A 121 11.97 7.48 -4.57
C ARG A 121 12.40 7.67 -6.03
N GLN A 122 13.61 8.19 -6.26
CA GLN A 122 14.14 8.34 -7.61
C GLN A 122 14.35 6.98 -8.29
N GLU A 123 14.95 6.01 -7.58
CA GLU A 123 15.09 4.63 -8.08
C GLU A 123 13.72 4.03 -8.45
N LEU A 124 12.70 4.25 -7.62
CA LEU A 124 11.34 3.76 -7.89
C LEU A 124 10.67 4.46 -9.07
N LYS A 125 10.93 5.75 -9.27
CA LYS A 125 10.43 6.52 -10.41
C LYS A 125 11.03 6.00 -11.73
N GLU A 126 12.30 5.62 -11.72
CA GLU A 126 12.96 4.96 -12.84
C GLU A 126 12.29 3.61 -13.14
N GLN A 127 12.00 2.80 -12.13
CA GLN A 127 11.28 1.54 -12.32
C GLN A 127 9.86 1.74 -12.88
N LYS A 128 9.14 2.76 -12.41
CA LYS A 128 7.81 3.13 -12.90
C LYS A 128 7.83 3.54 -14.37
N THR A 129 8.91 4.19 -14.80
CA THR A 129 9.14 4.61 -16.19
C THR A 129 9.53 3.43 -17.09
N ASN A 130 10.36 2.51 -16.58
CA ASN A 130 10.83 1.34 -17.32
C ASN A 130 9.73 0.27 -17.48
N TYR A 131 8.87 0.11 -16.48
CA TYR A 131 7.83 -0.92 -16.45
C TYR A 131 6.44 -0.33 -16.15
N PRO A 132 5.92 0.55 -17.01
CA PRO A 132 4.58 1.09 -16.84
C PRO A 132 3.52 0.02 -17.14
N LEU A 133 2.33 0.22 -16.58
CA LEU A 133 1.16 -0.55 -17.00
C LEU A 133 0.86 -0.23 -18.47
N SER A 134 1.08 -1.22 -19.35
CA SER A 134 0.86 -1.10 -20.78
C SER A 134 -0.32 -1.95 -21.22
N CYS A 135 -1.06 -1.45 -22.21
CA CYS A 135 -2.16 -2.16 -22.85
C CYS A 135 -1.91 -2.15 -24.35
N LYS A 136 -2.09 -3.30 -25.00
CA LYS A 136 -2.06 -3.39 -26.47
C LYS A 136 -3.38 -2.86 -27.02
N SER A 137 -3.31 -1.88 -27.91
CA SER A 137 -4.45 -1.46 -28.71
C SER A 137 -4.64 -2.40 -29.89
N PHE A 138 -5.90 -2.73 -30.19
CA PHE A 138 -6.29 -3.44 -31.40
C PHE A 138 -7.15 -2.49 -32.24
N GLU A 139 -7.00 -2.51 -33.57
CA GLU A 139 -7.70 -1.58 -34.46
C GLU A 139 -9.23 -1.74 -34.38
N ASP A 140 -9.73 -2.97 -34.24
CA ASP A 140 -11.16 -3.29 -34.30
C ASP A 140 -11.80 -3.62 -32.93
N ALA A 141 -11.07 -3.47 -31.83
CA ALA A 141 -11.58 -3.82 -30.51
C ALA A 141 -11.15 -2.82 -29.43
N ILE A 142 -12.10 -2.41 -28.61
CA ILE A 142 -11.84 -1.56 -27.44
C ILE A 142 -11.21 -2.45 -26.35
N PRO A 143 -9.95 -2.21 -25.94
CA PRO A 143 -9.36 -2.96 -24.86
C PRO A 143 -10.09 -2.66 -23.55
N PRO A 144 -10.41 -3.66 -22.71
CA PRO A 144 -11.13 -3.42 -21.46
C PRO A 144 -10.38 -2.46 -20.53
N GLN A 145 -9.04 -2.47 -20.56
CA GLN A 145 -8.20 -1.56 -19.78
C GLN A 145 -8.38 -0.10 -20.21
N TYR A 146 -8.60 0.14 -21.51
CA TYR A 146 -8.83 1.48 -22.04
C TYR A 146 -10.19 2.02 -21.57
N ALA A 147 -11.24 1.19 -21.63
CA ALA A 147 -12.58 1.57 -21.18
C ALA A 147 -12.59 1.95 -19.69
N ILE A 148 -11.94 1.14 -18.85
CA ILE A 148 -11.80 1.42 -17.40
C ILE A 148 -11.01 2.72 -17.18
N ARG A 149 -9.89 2.91 -17.89
CA ARG A 149 -9.07 4.12 -17.77
C ARG A 149 -9.84 5.39 -18.16
N ALA A 150 -10.60 5.34 -19.27
CA ALA A 150 -11.40 6.47 -19.73
C ALA A 150 -12.47 6.85 -18.70
N TRP A 151 -13.14 5.85 -18.12
CA TRP A 151 -14.12 6.04 -17.06
C TRP A 151 -13.52 6.67 -15.79
N ILE A 152 -12.37 6.16 -15.32
CA ILE A 152 -11.68 6.68 -14.12
C ILE A 152 -11.21 8.12 -14.31
N LEU A 153 -10.66 8.45 -15.49
CA LEU A 153 -10.14 9.79 -15.76
C LEU A 153 -11.24 10.82 -16.06
N GLY A 154 -12.51 10.41 -16.04
CA GLY A 154 -13.62 11.30 -16.38
C GLY A 154 -13.52 11.86 -17.79
N ILE A 155 -12.78 11.18 -18.68
CA ILE A 155 -12.75 11.55 -20.09
C ILE A 155 -14.17 11.33 -20.59
N ASP A 156 -14.83 12.39 -21.04
CA ASP A 156 -16.20 12.37 -21.52
C ASP A 156 -16.27 11.70 -22.90
N THR A 157 -15.94 10.40 -22.92
CA THR A 157 -16.34 9.54 -24.00
C THR A 157 -17.85 9.40 -23.87
N LYS A 158 -18.59 9.87 -24.88
CA LYS A 158 -20.02 9.62 -25.10
C LYS A 158 -20.30 8.11 -25.04
N LEU A 159 -20.34 7.54 -23.85
CA LEU A 159 -20.58 6.12 -23.59
C LEU A 159 -22.03 6.00 -23.10
N PRO A 160 -22.91 5.31 -23.85
CA PRO A 160 -24.36 5.42 -23.71
C PRO A 160 -24.99 4.82 -22.43
N TRP A 161 -24.22 4.37 -21.45
CA TRP A 161 -24.70 3.50 -20.35
C TRP A 161 -24.49 4.08 -18.93
N LYS A 162 -24.20 5.39 -18.82
CA LYS A 162 -23.67 6.03 -17.60
C LYS A 162 -24.66 6.07 -16.40
N GLU A 163 -25.96 5.85 -16.61
CA GLU A 163 -26.98 6.06 -15.56
C GLU A 163 -27.36 4.79 -14.77
N ASP A 164 -27.29 3.58 -15.34
CA ASP A 164 -27.86 2.38 -14.71
C ASP A 164 -26.93 1.64 -13.72
N PHE A 165 -25.61 1.87 -13.79
CA PHE A 165 -24.65 1.06 -13.03
C PHE A 165 -24.39 1.59 -11.60
N PHE A 166 -24.45 2.91 -11.41
CA PHE A 166 -24.07 3.56 -10.15
C PHE A 166 -25.09 3.36 -9.02
N VAL A 167 -26.37 3.19 -9.37
CA VAL A 167 -27.47 3.09 -8.39
C VAL A 167 -27.49 1.74 -7.66
N ARG A 168 -26.88 0.68 -8.23
CA ARG A 168 -26.92 -0.67 -7.65
C ARG A 168 -25.81 -1.00 -6.67
N MET A 169 -24.72 -0.22 -6.64
CA MET A 169 -23.51 -0.61 -5.90
C MET A 169 -23.44 -0.04 -4.48
N LEU A 170 -24.13 1.07 -4.20
CA LEU A 170 -23.99 1.84 -2.96
C LEU A 170 -24.93 1.40 -1.82
N SER A 171 -25.61 0.25 -1.94
CA SER A 171 -26.66 -0.15 -0.99
C SER A 171 -26.19 -0.98 0.21
N ASN A 172 -24.90 -1.28 0.39
CA ASN A 172 -24.46 -2.13 1.50
C ASN A 172 -23.07 -1.76 2.04
N LEU A 173 -23.04 -1.15 3.23
CA LEU A 173 -22.32 -1.60 4.43
C LEU A 173 -21.92 -0.42 5.33
N ASP A 174 -22.33 -0.51 6.60
CA ASP A 174 -22.06 0.46 7.66
C ASP A 174 -21.35 -0.22 8.86
N SER A 175 -20.53 0.63 9.50
CA SER A 175 -19.67 0.64 10.69
C SER A 175 -19.77 -0.39 11.85
N SER A 176 -18.64 -0.65 12.56
CA SER A 176 -18.26 -0.02 13.88
C SER A 176 -17.32 -0.82 14.85
N ASN A 177 -16.31 -0.10 15.41
CA ASN A 177 -15.70 -0.03 16.78
C ASN A 177 -14.98 -1.20 17.54
N CYS A 178 -13.72 -0.99 18.06
CA CYS A 178 -13.31 -0.90 19.51
C CYS A 178 -11.82 -1.19 19.91
N VAL A 179 -11.21 -0.25 20.68
CA VAL A 179 -10.37 -0.26 21.94
C VAL A 179 -9.04 -1.06 22.18
N PHE A 180 -7.94 -0.28 22.31
CA PHE A 180 -6.65 -0.26 23.10
C PHE A 180 -5.98 -1.46 23.86
N SER A 181 -4.63 -1.60 23.74
CA SER A 181 -3.60 -1.36 24.81
C SER A 181 -2.12 -1.43 24.31
N ARG A 182 -1.14 -0.92 25.10
CA ARG A 182 0.22 -0.43 24.71
C ARG A 182 1.41 -1.33 25.14
N SER A 183 2.50 -1.35 24.36
CA SER A 183 3.92 -1.39 24.86
C SER A 183 4.95 -1.02 23.77
N ARG A 184 6.07 -0.37 24.14
CA ARG A 184 7.03 0.33 23.24
C ARG A 184 8.38 -0.41 23.08
N ARG A 185 8.99 -0.34 21.88
CA ARG A 185 10.44 -0.06 21.72
C ARG A 185 10.82 0.41 20.30
N LEU A 186 11.85 1.25 20.22
CA LEU A 186 12.27 2.12 19.10
C LEU A 186 13.13 1.40 18.03
N ILE A 187 13.09 1.88 16.77
CA ILE A 187 13.88 1.38 15.62
C ILE A 187 14.90 2.46 15.15
N PRO A 188 16.11 2.08 14.66
CA PRO A 188 17.21 2.99 14.30
C PRO A 188 17.19 3.50 12.83
N LYS A 189 18.01 4.52 12.54
CA LYS A 189 18.13 5.24 11.26
C LYS A 189 18.99 4.51 10.20
N GLY A 190 18.69 4.73 8.91
CA GLY A 190 19.49 4.24 7.77
C GLY A 190 18.76 3.24 6.84
N VAL A 191 17.43 3.33 6.79
CA VAL A 191 16.54 2.26 6.33
C VAL A 191 15.79 2.71 5.06
N LYS A 192 15.70 1.87 4.03
CA LYS A 192 14.82 1.91 2.84
C LYS A 192 13.41 1.37 3.14
N TRP A 193 12.48 2.29 3.44
CA TRP A 193 11.12 1.97 3.85
C TRP A 193 10.22 1.64 2.67
N GLY A 194 9.40 0.60 2.81
CA GLY A 194 8.19 0.37 2.02
C GLY A 194 6.98 0.32 2.95
N LEU A 195 5.94 1.10 2.66
CA LEU A 195 4.67 1.08 3.39
C LEU A 195 3.68 0.24 2.59
N ILE A 196 3.22 -0.87 3.16
CA ILE A 196 2.09 -1.65 2.64
C ILE A 196 0.85 -1.29 3.44
N PHE A 197 -0.18 -0.80 2.75
CA PHE A 197 -1.54 -0.77 3.29
C PHE A 197 -2.36 -1.96 2.77
N PHE A 198 -2.94 -2.69 3.71
CA PHE A 198 -4.22 -3.40 3.59
C PHE A 198 -5.06 -2.77 4.69
N ILE A 199 -6.32 -2.45 4.46
CA ILE A 199 -7.22 -2.33 5.60
C ILE A 199 -8.50 -3.05 5.20
N PHE A 200 -9.00 -3.87 6.12
CA PHE A 200 -10.30 -4.53 6.07
C PHE A 200 -11.44 -3.52 6.10
#